data_AF-A0A1D6IH59-F1
#
_entry.id   AF-A0A1D6IH59-F1
#
_cell.length_a   1.000
_cell.length_b   1.000
_cell.length_c   1.000
_cell.angle_alpha   90.00
_cell.angle_beta   90.00
_cell.angle_gamma   90.00
#
_symmetry.space_group_name_H-M   'P 1'
#
loop_
_entity.id
_entity.type
_entity.pdbx_description
1 polymer ?
#
loop_
_entity_poly.entity_id
_entity_poly.type
_entity_poly.pdbx_seq_one_letter_code
_entity_poly.pdbx_strand_id
1 'polypeptide(L)'
;MLTHQDNVKQNVLLQLLALVGKQPAFHQLRSVEQLGYIALLRQRNDSGVRGLQFIIQSTVKDPANLDARVENFLNMFESNVYNMSDAEFKSNVSALIDMKLEKYKNIREESAFFYGEISEGTLKFDRKEAEVAALRELKKEELVGFFNDHVKVNAPQKKILSIQVYGGLHSAEYETIVQNAPPPPSCEITDIYGFRRSRPLYGSFRGGVGQMKL
;
A
#
# COMPACT_ATOMS: atom_id res chain seq x y z
N MET A 1 -0.36 -5.72 2.80
CA MET A 1 0.57 -6.12 1.73
C MET A 1 1.97 -5.79 2.20
N LEU A 2 2.92 -6.71 2.17
CA LEU A 2 4.30 -6.48 2.64
C LEU A 2 5.27 -7.14 1.65
N THR A 3 5.85 -6.38 0.74
CA THR A 3 7.02 -6.82 -0.04
C THR A 3 8.26 -6.47 0.79
N HIS A 4 9.01 -7.48 1.21
CA HIS A 4 10.32 -7.31 1.85
C HIS A 4 11.40 -7.57 0.81
N GLN A 5 12.55 -6.92 1.00
CA GLN A 5 13.62 -6.72 0.02
C GLN A 5 13.27 -5.55 -0.90
N ASP A 6 14.17 -4.58 -1.00
CA ASP A 6 14.05 -3.41 -1.87
C ASP A 6 14.24 -3.85 -3.33
N ASN A 7 13.28 -4.64 -3.81
CA ASN A 7 13.22 -5.23 -5.12
C ASN A 7 12.57 -4.22 -6.04
N VAL A 8 13.37 -3.68 -6.96
CA VAL A 8 12.97 -2.63 -7.90
C VAL A 8 11.70 -3.02 -8.65
N LYS A 9 11.58 -4.29 -9.08
CA LYS A 9 10.43 -4.77 -9.84
C LYS A 9 9.14 -4.80 -9.02
N GLN A 10 9.18 -5.39 -7.81
CA GLN A 10 8.02 -5.40 -6.92
C GLN A 10 7.61 -3.99 -6.49
N ASN A 11 8.59 -3.11 -6.29
CA ASN A 11 8.35 -1.70 -5.96
C ASN A 11 7.59 -0.98 -7.06
N VAL A 12 8.01 -1.11 -8.32
CA VAL A 12 7.35 -0.44 -9.44
C VAL A 12 5.97 -1.05 -9.74
N LEU A 13 5.79 -2.36 -9.52
CA LEU A 13 4.48 -3.02 -9.60
C LEU A 13 3.50 -2.46 -8.56
N LEU A 14 3.94 -2.33 -7.31
CA LEU A 14 3.13 -1.70 -6.25
C LEU A 14 2.78 -0.24 -6.58
N GLN A 15 3.77 0.53 -7.05
CA GLN A 15 3.57 1.94 -7.41
C GLN A 15 2.58 2.09 -8.57
N LEU A 16 2.70 1.25 -9.60
CA LEU A 16 1.81 1.25 -10.75
C LEU A 16 0.40 0.84 -10.33
N LEU A 17 0.25 -0.20 -9.53
CA LEU A 17 -1.05 -0.63 -9.02
C LEU A 17 -1.71 0.46 -8.16
N ALA A 18 -0.94 1.15 -7.32
CA ALA A 18 -1.44 2.27 -6.53
C ALA A 18 -1.86 3.45 -7.41
N LEU A 19 -1.12 3.75 -8.48
CA LEU A 19 -1.48 4.79 -9.45
C LEU A 19 -2.81 4.47 -10.14
N VAL A 20 -2.93 3.25 -10.68
CA VAL A 20 -4.14 2.75 -11.37
C VAL A 20 -5.33 2.74 -10.42
N GLY A 21 -5.16 2.26 -9.19
CA GLY A 21 -6.25 2.11 -8.22
C GLY A 21 -6.70 3.41 -7.57
N LYS A 22 -5.88 4.48 -7.62
CA LYS A 22 -6.13 5.73 -6.87
C LYS A 22 -7.44 6.40 -7.27
N GLN A 23 -7.68 6.58 -8.57
CA GLN A 23 -8.89 7.24 -9.07
C GLN A 23 -10.15 6.36 -8.86
N PRO A 24 -10.14 5.06 -9.21
CA PRO A 24 -11.27 4.17 -8.94
C PRO A 24 -11.63 4.08 -7.46
N ALA A 25 -10.64 3.99 -6.56
CA ALA A 25 -10.86 3.94 -5.12
C ALA A 25 -11.54 5.22 -4.61
N PHE A 26 -11.05 6.38 -5.05
CA PHE A 26 -11.65 7.66 -4.70
C PHE A 26 -13.08 7.76 -5.23
N HIS A 27 -13.31 7.44 -6.50
CA HIS A 27 -14.64 7.51 -7.11
C HIS A 27 -15.63 6.59 -6.40
N GLN A 28 -15.27 5.34 -6.18
CA GLN A 28 -16.17 4.36 -5.56
C GLN A 28 -16.44 4.69 -4.09
N LEU A 29 -15.39 4.82 -3.27
CA LEU A 29 -15.54 4.92 -1.82
C LEU A 29 -16.01 6.31 -1.38
N ARG A 30 -15.63 7.38 -2.11
CA ARG A 30 -16.00 8.75 -1.76
C ARG A 30 -17.15 9.30 -2.59
N SER A 31 -17.11 9.18 -3.92
CA SER A 31 -18.13 9.83 -4.77
C SER A 31 -19.43 9.03 -4.83
N VAL A 32 -19.35 7.71 -5.04
CA VAL A 32 -20.52 6.83 -5.20
C VAL A 32 -21.10 6.43 -3.85
N GLU A 33 -20.28 5.85 -2.97
CA GLU A 33 -20.74 5.33 -1.68
C GLU A 33 -20.83 6.38 -0.58
N GLN A 34 -20.22 7.55 -0.80
CA GLN A 34 -20.24 8.69 0.13
C GLN A 34 -19.82 8.32 1.56
N LEU A 35 -18.82 7.42 1.68
CA LEU A 35 -18.39 6.91 2.99
C LEU A 35 -17.79 8.00 3.88
N GLY A 36 -17.33 9.11 3.32
CA GLY A 36 -16.92 10.26 4.09
C GLY A 36 -16.01 11.19 3.29
N TYR A 37 -15.53 12.24 3.95
CA TYR A 37 -14.69 13.24 3.28
C TYR A 37 -13.31 12.69 2.91
N ILE A 38 -12.74 11.77 3.71
CA ILE A 38 -11.43 11.19 3.43
C ILE A 38 -11.63 9.74 2.95
N ALA A 39 -11.26 9.47 1.71
CA ALA A 39 -11.04 8.12 1.19
C ALA A 39 -9.81 8.18 0.28
N LEU A 40 -8.70 7.61 0.74
CA LEU A 40 -7.41 7.69 0.07
C LEU A 40 -6.83 6.29 -0.11
N LEU A 41 -6.30 6.06 -1.31
CA LEU A 41 -5.43 4.93 -1.62
C LEU A 41 -4.03 5.44 -1.89
N ARG A 42 -3.04 4.89 -1.17
CA ARG A 42 -1.63 5.25 -1.37
C ARG A 42 -0.71 4.07 -1.10
N GLN A 43 0.52 4.18 -1.60
CA GLN A 43 1.61 3.32 -1.16
C GLN A 43 2.07 3.71 0.25
N ARG A 44 2.57 2.73 0.98
CA ARG A 44 3.18 2.86 2.29
C ARG A 44 4.55 2.18 2.27
N ASN A 45 5.55 2.82 2.87
CA ASN A 45 6.89 2.28 3.08
C ASN A 45 7.24 2.46 4.55
N ASP A 46 7.43 1.37 5.28
CA ASP A 46 7.92 1.41 6.66
C ASP A 46 9.20 0.57 6.74
N SER A 47 10.34 1.24 6.88
CA SER A 47 11.66 0.59 7.02
C SER A 47 11.98 -0.40 5.88
N GLY A 48 11.63 -0.05 4.64
CA GLY A 48 11.87 -0.86 3.45
C GLY A 48 10.84 -1.98 3.23
N VAL A 49 9.83 -2.09 4.10
CA VAL A 49 8.67 -2.95 3.86
C VAL A 49 7.58 -2.12 3.22
N ARG A 50 7.17 -2.50 2.01
CA ARG A 50 6.22 -1.71 1.22
C ARG A 50 4.86 -2.40 1.09
N GLY A 51 3.82 -1.58 0.96
CA GLY A 51 2.45 -2.05 0.82
C GLY A 51 1.48 -0.99 0.32
N LEU A 52 0.24 -1.42 0.11
CA LEU A 52 -0.89 -0.58 -0.22
C LEU A 52 -1.66 -0.21 1.06
N GLN A 53 -2.03 1.06 1.21
CA GLN A 53 -2.74 1.59 2.37
C GLN A 53 -4.01 2.32 1.93
N PHE A 54 -5.14 1.91 2.51
CA PHE A 54 -6.39 2.64 2.49
C PHE A 54 -6.51 3.48 3.77
N ILE A 55 -6.96 4.74 3.63
CA ILE A 55 -7.30 5.60 4.76
C ILE A 55 -8.69 6.15 4.50
N ILE A 56 -9.64 5.78 5.36
CA ILE A 56 -11.03 6.21 5.25
C ILE A 56 -11.45 6.82 6.57
N GLN A 57 -12.05 8.01 6.51
CA GLN A 57 -12.69 8.64 7.67
C GLN A 57 -14.17 8.80 7.36
N SER A 58 -15.01 8.13 8.15
CA SER A 58 -16.45 8.13 8.03
C SER A 58 -17.12 8.59 9.32
N THR A 59 -18.24 9.29 9.19
CA THR A 59 -19.22 9.48 10.28
C THR A 59 -20.44 8.58 10.11
N VAL A 60 -20.58 7.92 8.95
CA VAL A 60 -21.78 7.19 8.53
C VAL A 60 -21.69 5.71 8.85
N LYS A 61 -20.51 5.11 8.66
CA LYS A 61 -20.27 3.69 8.93
C LYS A 61 -19.16 3.52 9.95
N ASP A 62 -19.28 2.48 10.77
CA ASP A 62 -18.23 2.06 11.67
C ASP A 62 -17.06 1.40 10.90
N PRO A 63 -15.85 1.36 11.51
CA PRO A 63 -14.67 0.77 10.89
C PRO A 63 -14.81 -0.66 10.35
N ALA A 64 -15.56 -1.55 11.00
CA ALA A 64 -15.70 -2.94 10.53
C ALA A 64 -16.49 -3.00 9.21
N ASN A 65 -17.55 -2.19 9.10
CA ASN A 65 -18.27 -2.04 7.85
C ASN A 65 -17.42 -1.36 6.76
N LEU A 66 -16.52 -0.44 7.11
CA LEU A 66 -15.60 0.17 6.14
C LEU A 66 -14.62 -0.85 5.55
N ASP A 67 -14.09 -1.78 6.35
CA ASP A 67 -13.23 -2.86 5.86
C ASP A 67 -13.95 -3.71 4.80
N ALA A 68 -15.22 -4.05 5.05
CA ALA A 68 -16.04 -4.76 4.06
C ALA A 68 -16.26 -3.96 2.76
N ARG A 69 -16.37 -2.62 2.84
CA ARG A 69 -16.44 -1.77 1.64
C ARG A 69 -15.14 -1.76 0.85
N VAL A 70 -13.99 -1.78 1.53
CA VAL A 70 -12.68 -1.90 0.87
C VAL A 70 -12.56 -3.24 0.15
N GLU A 71 -12.99 -4.35 0.75
CA GLU A 71 -12.97 -5.65 0.06
C GLU A 71 -13.90 -5.69 -1.16
N ASN A 72 -15.10 -5.11 -1.04
CA ASN A 72 -16.01 -4.98 -2.18
C ASN A 72 -15.41 -4.13 -3.30
N PHE A 73 -14.71 -3.03 -2.96
CA PHE A 73 -13.96 -2.26 -3.94
C PHE A 73 -12.88 -3.11 -4.62
N LEU A 74 -12.12 -3.92 -3.87
CA LEU A 74 -11.08 -4.78 -4.46
C LEU A 74 -11.65 -5.82 -5.43
N ASN A 75 -12.83 -6.40 -5.13
CA ASN A 75 -13.54 -7.31 -6.04
C ASN A 75 -13.97 -6.59 -7.33
N MET A 76 -14.45 -5.35 -7.23
CA MET A 76 -14.79 -4.56 -8.42
C MET A 76 -13.53 -4.18 -9.21
N PHE A 77 -12.46 -3.80 -8.50
CA PHE A 77 -11.20 -3.37 -9.09
C PHE A 77 -10.47 -4.52 -9.81
N GLU A 78 -10.71 -5.77 -9.43
CA GLU A 78 -10.21 -6.95 -10.15
C GLU A 78 -10.55 -6.89 -11.64
N SER A 79 -11.82 -6.60 -11.97
CA SER A 79 -12.26 -6.44 -13.36
C SER A 79 -11.52 -5.31 -14.09
N ASN A 80 -11.22 -4.21 -13.40
CA ASN A 80 -10.47 -3.10 -13.99
C ASN A 80 -9.03 -3.52 -14.31
N VAL A 81 -8.39 -4.28 -13.42
CA VAL A 81 -7.01 -4.77 -13.63
C VAL A 81 -6.95 -5.79 -14.77
N TYR A 82 -7.91 -6.71 -14.86
CA TYR A 82 -7.92 -7.75 -15.91
C TYR A 82 -8.30 -7.21 -17.29
N ASN A 83 -9.27 -6.30 -17.35
CA ASN A 83 -9.79 -5.77 -18.61
C ASN A 83 -9.03 -4.53 -19.09
N MET A 84 -7.98 -4.11 -18.38
CA MET A 84 -7.12 -3.01 -18.79
C MET A 84 -6.53 -3.29 -20.19
N SER A 85 -6.77 -2.36 -21.10
CA SER A 85 -6.22 -2.43 -22.45
C SER A 85 -4.70 -2.21 -22.43
N ASP A 86 -3.99 -2.72 -23.42
CA ASP A 86 -2.54 -2.49 -23.52
C ASP A 86 -2.21 -1.01 -23.71
N ALA A 87 -3.11 -0.24 -24.35
CA ALA A 87 -2.97 1.20 -24.50
C ALA A 87 -3.08 1.93 -23.15
N GLU A 88 -4.06 1.56 -22.33
CA GLU A 88 -4.24 2.10 -20.99
C GLU A 88 -3.08 1.72 -20.05
N PHE A 89 -2.64 0.45 -20.10
CA PHE A 89 -1.46 0.00 -19.36
C PHE A 89 -0.23 0.83 -19.72
N LYS A 90 0.08 0.97 -21.02
CA LYS A 90 1.21 1.79 -21.48
C LYS A 90 1.08 3.25 -21.07
N SER A 91 -0.13 3.80 -21.12
CA SER A 91 -0.40 5.17 -20.67
C SER A 91 -0.07 5.35 -19.17
N ASN A 92 -0.52 4.42 -18.32
CA ASN A 92 -0.22 4.43 -16.89
C ASN A 92 1.28 4.25 -16.60
N VAL A 93 1.97 3.37 -17.34
CA VAL A 93 3.43 3.21 -17.24
C VAL A 93 4.16 4.50 -17.61
N SER A 94 3.80 5.13 -18.73
CA SER A 94 4.37 6.41 -19.15
C SER A 94 4.12 7.50 -18.11
N ALA A 95 2.90 7.62 -17.60
CA ALA A 95 2.58 8.59 -16.55
C ALA A 95 3.43 8.38 -15.29
N LEU A 96 3.64 7.13 -14.86
CA LEU A 96 4.50 6.83 -13.71
C LEU A 96 5.98 7.13 -13.99
N ILE A 97 6.46 6.90 -15.21
CA ILE A 97 7.81 7.28 -15.64
C ILE A 97 7.98 8.80 -15.58
N ASP A 98 7.03 9.56 -16.13
CA ASP A 98 7.06 11.03 -16.15
C ASP A 98 7.09 11.61 -14.73
N MET A 99 6.25 11.07 -13.83
CA MET A 99 6.25 11.45 -12.41
C MET A 99 7.61 11.18 -11.73
N LYS A 100 8.35 10.14 -12.14
CA LYS A 100 9.67 9.83 -11.59
C LYS A 100 10.77 10.72 -12.13
N LEU A 101 10.70 11.02 -13.43
CA LEU A 101 11.66 11.86 -14.14
C LEU A 101 11.44 13.36 -13.89
N GLU A 102 10.35 13.74 -13.21
CA GLU A 102 10.15 15.12 -12.75
C GLU A 102 11.37 15.58 -11.94
N LYS A 103 11.94 16.71 -12.38
CA LYS A 103 13.07 17.35 -11.73
C LYS A 103 12.63 17.87 -10.36
N TYR A 104 13.54 17.82 -9.39
CA TYR A 104 13.31 18.45 -8.10
C TYR A 104 13.08 19.95 -8.30
N LYS A 105 12.03 20.49 -7.66
CA LYS A 105 11.66 21.91 -7.80
C LYS A 105 12.59 22.82 -7.01
N ASN A 106 13.28 22.26 -6.02
CA ASN A 106 14.15 22.98 -5.10
C ASN A 106 15.11 22.01 -4.40
N ILE A 107 16.15 22.56 -3.76
CA ILE A 107 17.17 21.81 -3.02
C ILE A 107 16.58 20.97 -1.86
N ARG A 108 15.45 21.39 -1.29
CA ARG A 108 14.81 20.68 -0.19
C ARG A 108 14.21 19.36 -0.66
N GLU A 109 13.56 19.33 -1.82
CA GLU A 109 13.04 18.11 -2.43
C GLU A 109 14.17 17.15 -2.81
N GLU A 110 15.23 17.67 -3.42
CA GLU A 110 16.43 16.88 -3.77
C GLU A 110 17.09 16.29 -2.53
N SER A 111 17.33 17.12 -1.50
CA SER A 111 17.91 16.68 -0.23
C SER A 111 17.02 15.66 0.46
N ALA A 112 15.70 15.82 0.41
CA ALA A 112 14.76 14.87 1.01
C ALA A 112 14.82 13.49 0.33
N PHE A 113 15.02 13.42 -0.99
CA PHE A 113 15.21 12.16 -1.70
C PHE A 113 16.49 11.44 -1.24
N PHE A 114 17.64 12.12 -1.30
CA PHE A 114 18.92 11.50 -0.92
C PHE A 114 18.97 11.14 0.56
N TYR A 115 18.43 12.02 1.42
CA TYR A 115 18.32 11.74 2.85
C TYR A 115 17.38 10.57 3.12
N GLY A 116 16.33 10.39 2.30
CA GLY A 116 15.48 9.20 2.31
C GLY A 116 16.31 7.92 2.18
N GLU A 117 17.13 7.80 1.13
CA GLU A 117 18.01 6.64 0.90
C GLU A 117 19.01 6.40 2.05
N ILE A 118 19.57 7.47 2.62
CA ILE A 118 20.49 7.39 3.77
C ILE A 118 19.73 6.90 5.01
N SER A 119 18.59 7.52 5.29
CA SER A 119 17.78 7.22 6.47
C SER A 119 17.15 5.83 6.40
N GLU A 120 16.78 5.33 5.23
CA GLU A 120 16.28 3.96 5.08
C GLU A 120 17.43 2.93 5.07
N GLY A 121 18.65 3.37 4.74
CA GLY A 121 19.84 2.51 4.64
C GLY A 121 19.95 1.76 3.32
N THR A 122 19.07 2.06 2.36
CA THR A 122 19.08 1.46 1.02
C THR A 122 20.23 1.98 0.15
N LEU A 123 20.63 3.24 0.35
CA LEU A 123 21.75 3.90 -0.34
C LEU A 123 21.68 3.82 -1.88
N LYS A 124 20.48 3.70 -2.46
CA LYS A 124 20.27 3.64 -3.92
C LYS A 124 19.98 5.03 -4.46
N PHE A 125 21.05 5.80 -4.65
CA PHE A 125 20.94 7.17 -5.15
C PHE A 125 20.52 7.24 -6.63
N ASP A 126 20.69 6.15 -7.38
CA ASP A 126 20.23 5.93 -8.76
C ASP A 126 18.84 5.27 -8.84
N ARG A 127 18.06 5.30 -7.74
CA ARG A 127 16.75 4.64 -7.67
C ARG A 127 15.80 5.09 -8.78
N LYS A 128 15.81 6.37 -9.15
CA LYS A 128 14.92 6.89 -10.21
C LYS A 128 15.22 6.21 -11.54
N GLU A 129 16.49 6.11 -11.90
CA GLU A 129 16.99 5.48 -13.12
C GLU A 129 16.66 3.99 -13.13
N ALA A 130 16.94 3.29 -12.02
CA ALA A 130 16.67 1.86 -11.89
C ALA A 130 15.17 1.54 -11.96
N GLU A 131 14.32 2.30 -11.28
CA GLU A 131 12.86 2.11 -11.31
C GLU A 131 12.28 2.49 -12.69
N VAL A 132 12.80 3.51 -13.38
CA VAL A 132 12.39 3.85 -14.75
C VAL A 132 12.80 2.75 -15.75
N ALA A 133 14.00 2.19 -15.62
CA ALA A 133 14.44 1.08 -16.46
C ALA A 133 13.51 -0.14 -16.29
N ALA A 134 13.21 -0.50 -15.04
CA ALA A 134 12.28 -1.59 -14.74
C ALA A 134 10.86 -1.33 -15.28
N LEU A 135 10.37 -0.09 -15.21
CA LEU A 135 9.05 0.28 -15.76
C LEU A 135 8.97 0.13 -17.28
N ARG A 136 10.05 0.44 -18.00
CA ARG A 136 10.08 0.32 -19.48
C ARG A 136 10.00 -1.12 -19.97
N GLU A 137 10.48 -2.07 -19.17
CA GLU A 137 10.47 -3.50 -19.48
C GLU A 137 9.23 -4.23 -18.91
N LEU A 138 8.42 -3.54 -18.10
CA LEU A 138 7.32 -4.13 -17.37
C LEU A 138 6.19 -4.56 -18.30
N LYS A 139 5.66 -5.78 -18.07
CA LYS A 139 4.54 -6.32 -18.84
C LYS A 139 3.23 -6.29 -18.03
N LYS A 140 2.11 -6.22 -18.74
CA LYS A 140 0.77 -6.17 -18.13
C LYS A 140 0.49 -7.44 -17.31
N GLU A 141 0.92 -8.60 -17.81
CA GLU A 141 0.74 -9.89 -17.14
C GLU A 141 1.42 -9.92 -15.77
N GLU A 142 2.51 -9.17 -15.60
CA GLU A 142 3.23 -9.06 -14.33
C GLU A 142 2.47 -8.21 -13.31
N LEU A 143 1.80 -7.15 -13.77
CA LEU A 143 0.88 -6.36 -12.93
C LEU A 143 -0.32 -7.20 -12.48
N VAL A 144 -0.89 -7.98 -13.40
CA VAL A 144 -2.01 -8.88 -13.11
C VAL A 144 -1.59 -9.98 -12.12
N GLY A 145 -0.45 -10.63 -12.36
CA GLY A 145 0.10 -11.65 -11.44
C GLY A 145 0.35 -11.08 -10.05
N PHE A 146 0.97 -9.90 -9.98
CA PHE A 146 1.22 -9.22 -8.72
C PHE A 146 -0.07 -8.86 -7.96
N PHE A 147 -1.11 -8.40 -8.66
CA PHE A 147 -2.42 -8.17 -8.06
C PHE A 147 -3.02 -9.46 -7.50
N ASN A 148 -2.96 -10.56 -8.26
CA ASN A 148 -3.51 -11.85 -7.87
C ASN A 148 -2.82 -12.46 -6.65
N ASP A 149 -1.49 -12.32 -6.57
CA ASP A 149 -0.71 -12.93 -5.50
C ASP A 149 -0.79 -12.14 -4.19
N HIS A 150 -0.94 -10.81 -4.25
CA HIS A 150 -0.75 -9.95 -3.09
C HIS A 150 -1.94 -9.06 -2.69
N VAL A 151 -2.87 -8.76 -3.59
CA VAL A 151 -3.88 -7.70 -3.39
C VAL A 151 -5.32 -8.18 -3.50
N LYS A 152 -5.59 -9.05 -4.48
CA LYS A 152 -6.92 -9.63 -4.72
C LYS A 152 -7.54 -10.16 -3.42
N VAL A 153 -8.86 -10.13 -3.31
CA VAL A 153 -9.57 -10.78 -2.19
C VAL A 153 -9.20 -12.26 -2.17
N ASN A 154 -8.79 -12.77 -1.00
CA ASN A 154 -8.24 -14.12 -0.82
C ASN A 154 -6.92 -14.42 -1.55
N ALA A 155 -6.16 -13.39 -1.94
CA ALA A 155 -4.83 -13.57 -2.52
C ALA A 155 -3.91 -14.38 -1.57
N PRO A 156 -3.14 -15.35 -2.10
CA PRO A 156 -2.40 -16.32 -1.28
C PRO A 156 -1.32 -15.68 -0.40
N GLN A 157 -0.75 -14.56 -0.81
CA GLN A 157 0.30 -13.84 -0.06
C GLN A 157 -0.22 -12.54 0.56
N LYS A 158 -1.55 -12.37 0.65
CA LYS A 158 -2.17 -11.19 1.26
C LYS A 158 -1.89 -11.17 2.76
N LYS A 159 -1.32 -10.06 3.23
CA LYS A 159 -1.15 -9.76 4.65
C LYS A 159 -1.89 -8.46 4.95
N ILE A 160 -2.80 -8.46 5.91
CA ILE A 160 -3.64 -7.29 6.24
C ILE A 160 -3.38 -6.88 7.69
N LEU A 161 -3.33 -5.58 7.92
CA LEU A 161 -3.43 -4.95 9.24
C LEU A 161 -4.49 -3.88 9.11
N SER A 162 -5.60 -4.04 9.83
CA SER A 162 -6.64 -3.00 9.96
C SER A 162 -6.46 -2.28 11.28
N ILE A 163 -6.52 -0.95 11.26
CA ILE A 163 -6.48 -0.10 12.44
C ILE A 163 -7.81 0.62 12.49
N GLN A 164 -8.65 0.23 13.45
CA GLN A 164 -10.02 0.69 13.56
C GLN A 164 -10.14 1.69 14.71
N VAL A 165 -10.62 2.89 14.41
CA VAL A 165 -10.83 3.96 15.39
C VAL A 165 -12.30 4.33 15.39
N TYR A 166 -12.97 4.08 16.51
CA TYR A 166 -14.40 4.34 16.68
C TYR A 166 -14.61 5.75 17.24
N GLY A 167 -15.39 6.56 16.52
CA GLY A 167 -15.87 7.84 17.01
C GLY A 167 -17.05 7.68 17.95
N GLY A 168 -17.39 8.71 18.73
CA GLY A 168 -18.48 8.63 19.73
C GLY A 168 -19.85 8.25 19.15
N LEU A 169 -20.12 8.58 17.88
CA LEU A 169 -21.34 8.18 17.17
C LEU A 169 -21.45 6.67 16.92
N HIS A 170 -20.35 5.93 17.00
CA HIS A 170 -20.26 4.49 16.77
C HIS A 170 -19.86 3.72 18.04
N SER A 171 -20.24 4.25 19.21
CA SER A 171 -19.89 3.68 20.53
C SER A 171 -20.58 2.35 20.80
N ALA A 172 -21.84 2.19 20.36
CA ALA A 172 -22.58 0.94 20.51
C ALA A 172 -21.96 -0.21 19.69
N GLU A 173 -21.52 0.08 18.46
CA GLU A 173 -20.80 -0.87 17.60
C GLU A 173 -19.45 -1.26 18.21
N TYR A 174 -18.74 -0.29 18.81
CA TYR A 174 -17.49 -0.56 19.53
C TYR A 174 -17.71 -1.49 20.73
N GLU A 175 -18.71 -1.22 21.58
CA GLU A 175 -19.04 -2.07 22.72
C GLU A 175 -19.38 -3.50 22.28
N THR A 176 -20.12 -3.64 21.18
CA THR A 176 -20.46 -4.95 20.61
C THR A 176 -19.21 -5.71 20.17
N ILE A 177 -18.24 -5.04 19.54
CA ILE A 177 -17.01 -5.69 19.07
C ILE A 177 -16.11 -6.08 20.23
N VAL A 178 -15.97 -5.24 21.26
CA VAL A 178 -15.16 -5.56 22.45
C VAL A 178 -15.71 -6.76 23.22
N GLN A 179 -17.03 -6.96 23.19
CA GLN A 179 -17.67 -8.08 23.88
C GLN A 179 -17.65 -9.40 23.07
N ASN A 180 -17.46 -9.33 21.75
CA ASN A 180 -17.55 -10.49 20.86
C ASN A 180 -16.17 -10.87 20.31
N ALA A 181 -15.94 -12.18 20.14
CA ALA A 181 -14.72 -12.63 19.49
C ALA A 181 -14.70 -12.19 18.01
N PRO A 182 -13.55 -11.75 17.47
CA PRO A 182 -13.43 -11.36 16.08
C PRO A 182 -13.71 -12.57 15.15
N PRO A 183 -14.39 -12.37 14.01
CA PRO A 183 -14.74 -13.48 13.11
C PRO A 183 -13.47 -14.10 12.47
N PRO A 184 -13.36 -15.44 12.39
CA PRO A 184 -12.25 -16.08 11.67
C PRO A 184 -12.23 -15.65 10.20
N PRO A 185 -11.05 -15.40 9.59
CA PRO A 185 -9.70 -15.67 10.07
C PRO A 185 -9.00 -14.48 10.76
N SER A 186 -9.75 -13.48 11.25
CA SER A 186 -9.16 -12.30 11.88
C SER A 186 -8.69 -12.58 13.32
N CYS A 187 -7.70 -11.80 13.78
CA CYS A 187 -7.13 -11.89 15.12
C CYS A 187 -7.01 -10.47 15.69
N GLU A 188 -7.70 -10.22 16.79
CA GLU A 188 -7.60 -8.97 17.53
C GLU A 188 -6.27 -8.90 18.27
N ILE A 189 -5.63 -7.73 18.23
CA ILE A 189 -4.36 -7.47 18.90
C ILE A 189 -4.65 -6.69 20.18
N THR A 190 -4.69 -7.39 21.32
CA THR A 190 -4.90 -6.79 22.65
C THR A 190 -3.59 -6.39 23.33
N ASP A 191 -2.49 -7.11 23.06
CA ASP A 191 -1.14 -6.75 23.50
C ASP A 191 -0.23 -6.49 22.30
N ILE A 192 0.06 -5.21 22.06
CA ILE A 192 0.94 -4.75 20.97
C ILE A 192 2.36 -5.32 21.13
N TYR A 193 2.88 -5.41 22.35
CA TYR A 193 4.25 -5.88 22.56
C TYR A 193 4.36 -7.39 22.36
N GLY A 194 3.41 -8.16 22.89
CA GLY A 194 3.29 -9.60 22.66
C GLY A 194 3.12 -9.91 21.17
N PHE A 195 2.27 -9.18 20.46
CA PHE A 195 2.11 -9.33 19.01
C PHE A 195 3.41 -9.04 18.26
N ARG A 196 4.14 -7.97 18.61
CA ARG A 196 5.43 -7.67 17.96
C ARG A 196 6.49 -8.74 18.22
N ARG A 197 6.50 -9.36 19.40
CA ARG A 197 7.45 -10.44 19.75
C ARG A 197 7.10 -11.78 19.09
N SER A 198 5.83 -12.04 18.81
CA SER A 198 5.37 -13.31 18.22
C SER A 198 5.51 -13.40 16.70
N ARG A 199 5.87 -12.29 16.04
CA ARG A 199 6.00 -12.23 14.58
C ARG A 199 7.48 -12.18 14.16
N PRO A 200 7.85 -12.84 13.06
CA PRO A 200 9.19 -12.68 12.49
C PRO A 200 9.40 -11.23 12.05
N LEU A 201 10.61 -10.72 12.28
CA LEU A 201 11.01 -9.42 11.79
C LEU A 201 11.59 -9.52 10.39
N TYR A 202 11.30 -8.50 9.59
CA TYR A 202 11.96 -8.30 8.31
C TYR A 202 13.39 -7.80 8.54
N GLY A 203 14.32 -8.23 7.67
CA GLY A 203 15.70 -7.76 7.69
C GLY A 203 15.78 -6.24 7.47
N SER A 204 16.67 -5.59 8.22
CA SER A 204 16.92 -4.13 8.15
C SER A 204 17.96 -3.81 7.08
N PHE A 205 17.73 -2.75 6.30
CA PHE A 205 18.75 -2.17 5.39
C PHE A 205 19.75 -1.29 6.12
N ARG A 206 19.39 -0.76 7.29
CA ARG A 206 20.38 -0.16 8.19
C ARG A 206 21.27 -1.28 8.68
N GLY A 207 22.52 -1.32 8.20
CA GLY A 207 23.56 -2.14 8.78
C GLY A 207 23.59 -1.91 10.29
N GLY A 208 23.63 -2.99 11.07
CA GLY A 208 23.80 -2.87 12.51
C GLY A 208 25.01 -1.99 12.81
N VAL A 209 24.91 -1.16 13.85
CA VAL A 209 26.03 -0.39 14.39
C VAL A 209 27.20 -1.36 14.62
N GLY A 210 28.14 -1.43 13.68
CA GLY A 210 29.21 -2.43 13.66
C GLY A 210 29.57 -3.06 12.30
N GLN A 211 28.79 -2.87 11.23
CA GLN A 211 29.10 -3.45 9.90
C GLN A 211 29.23 -2.46 8.73
N MET A 212 29.27 -1.16 9.00
CA MET A 212 29.76 -0.21 7.99
C MET A 212 31.29 -0.23 8.00
N LYS A 213 31.89 -1.12 7.21
CA LYS A 213 33.26 -0.90 6.72
C LYS A 213 33.15 0.06 5.54
N LEU A 214 33.76 1.23 5.71
CA LEU A 214 34.04 2.21 4.66
C LEU A 214 34.76 1.57 3.48
#